data_AF-A0A2I1MBQ0-F1
#
_entry.id   AF-A0A2I1MBQ0-F1
#
_cell.length_a   1.000
_cell.length_b   1.000
_cell.length_c   1.000
_cell.angle_alpha   90.00
_cell.angle_beta   90.00
_cell.angle_gamma   90.00
#
_symmetry.space_group_name_H-M   'P 1'
#
loop_
_entity.id
_entity.type
_entity.pdbx_description
1 polymer ?
#
loop_
_entity_poly.entity_id
_entity_poly.type
_entity_poly.pdbx_seq_one_letter_code
_entity_poly.pdbx_strand_id
1 'polypeptide(L)' 'MTKYSTEFKMKVVKEYLKGNMGYINLAKKYNISNESVVRRWVNAFKIQGYDGLKVSRKNKKYSLDFKLTCT' A
#
# COMPACT_ATOMS: atom_id res chain seq x y z
N MET A 1 7.67 -7.22 -3.84
CA MET A 1 8.10 -5.86 -4.27
C MET A 1 6.89 -4.94 -4.24
N THR A 2 6.82 -3.96 -3.34
CA THR A 2 5.77 -2.92 -3.42
C THR A 2 6.19 -1.87 -4.42
N LYS A 3 5.45 -1.75 -5.52
CA LYS A 3 5.71 -0.84 -6.64
C LYS A 3 5.55 0.65 -6.28
N TYR A 4 4.92 0.96 -5.14
CA TYR A 4 4.58 2.32 -4.74
C TYR A 4 5.07 2.64 -3.32
N SER A 5 5.85 3.72 -3.19
CA SER A 5 6.31 4.27 -1.91
C SER A 5 5.15 4.82 -1.07
N THR A 6 5.31 4.83 0.25
CA THR A 6 4.30 5.30 1.22
C THR A 6 3.90 6.76 0.98
N GLU A 7 4.88 7.62 0.68
CA GLU A 7 4.67 9.03 0.36
C GLU A 7 3.81 9.22 -0.89
N PHE A 8 4.03 8.40 -1.91
CA PHE A 8 3.24 8.43 -3.14
C PHE A 8 1.78 8.10 -2.86
N LYS A 9 1.52 7.03 -2.09
CA LYS A 9 0.15 6.66 -1.71
C LYS A 9 -0.52 7.78 -0.91
N MET A 10 0.22 8.41 0.01
CA MET A 10 -0.29 9.55 0.80
C MET A 10 -0.67 10.73 -0.09
N LYS A 11 0.14 11.04 -1.12
CA LYS A 11 -0.17 12.09 -2.09
C LYS A 11 -1.49 11.81 -2.82
N VAL A 12 -1.70 10.58 -3.27
CA VAL A 12 -2.95 10.16 -3.94
C VAL A 12 -4.15 10.26 -3.00
N VAL A 13 -4.01 9.81 -1.75
CA VAL A 13 -5.10 9.88 -0.75
C VAL A 13 -5.43 11.32 -0.38
N LYS A 14 -4.43 12.20 -0.20
CA LYS A 14 -4.67 13.63 0.07
C LYS A 14 -5.44 14.31 -1.07
N GLU A 15 -5.09 14.01 -2.31
CA GLU A 15 -5.80 14.55 -3.48
C GLU A 15 -7.24 14.04 -3.58
N TYR A 16 -7.49 12.78 -3.18
CA TYR A 16 -8.84 12.25 -3.03
C TYR A 16 -9.64 13.00 -1.95
N LEU A 17 -9.02 13.25 -0.79
CA LEU A 17 -9.66 13.95 0.33
C LEU A 17 -9.97 15.43 0.02
N LYS A 18 -9.20 16.06 -0.87
CA LYS A 18 -9.53 17.40 -1.38
C LYS A 18 -10.81 17.43 -2.24
N GLY A 19 -11.39 16.29 -2.58
CA GLY A 19 -12.67 16.20 -3.29
C GLY A 19 -12.57 16.47 -4.80
N ASN A 20 -11.36 16.55 -5.35
CA ASN A 20 -11.17 17.01 -6.72
C ASN A 20 -11.43 15.91 -7.77
N MET A 21 -11.27 14.62 -7.43
CA MET A 21 -11.40 13.50 -8.37
C MET A 21 -11.86 12.19 -7.71
N GLY A 22 -12.65 11.41 -8.45
CA GLY A 22 -13.01 10.03 -8.09
C GLY A 22 -11.86 9.03 -8.29
N TYR A 23 -12.06 7.79 -7.82
CA TYR A 23 -11.05 6.73 -7.84
C TYR A 23 -10.51 6.42 -9.25
N ILE A 24 -11.38 6.39 -10.27
CA ILE A 24 -11.02 6.11 -11.66
C ILE A 24 -10.13 7.21 -12.23
N ASN A 25 -10.49 8.48 -12.01
CA ASN A 25 -9.73 9.62 -12.52
C ASN A 25 -8.36 9.73 -11.86
N LEU A 26 -8.28 9.46 -10.55
CA LEU A 26 -7.00 9.36 -9.84
C LEU A 26 -6.16 8.22 -10.38
N ALA A 27 -6.75 7.04 -10.61
CA ALA A 27 -6.01 5.90 -11.15
C ALA A 27 -5.44 6.22 -12.54
N LYS A 28 -6.22 6.83 -13.43
CA LYS A 28 -5.76 7.30 -14.75
C LYS A 28 -4.65 8.35 -14.64
N LYS A 29 -4.84 9.39 -13.81
CA LYS A 29 -3.85 10.47 -13.62
C LYS A 29 -2.49 9.95 -13.15
N TYR A 30 -2.49 8.95 -12.28
CA TYR A 30 -1.28 8.37 -11.70
C TYR A 30 -0.81 7.09 -12.40
N ASN A 31 -1.41 6.71 -13.55
CA ASN A 31 -1.11 5.46 -14.26
C ASN A 31 -1.16 4.22 -13.35
N ILE A 32 -2.14 4.19 -12.44
CA ILE A 32 -2.41 3.04 -11.58
C ILE A 32 -3.33 2.11 -12.36
N SER A 33 -2.90 0.87 -12.55
CA SER A 33 -3.62 -0.11 -13.39
C SER A 33 -5.01 -0.47 -12.88
N ASN A 34 -5.29 -0.28 -11.58
CA ASN A 34 -6.57 -0.63 -10.97
C ASN A 34 -7.01 0.43 -9.96
N GLU A 35 -8.23 0.95 -10.12
CA GLU A 35 -8.88 1.86 -9.16
C GLU A 35 -9.05 1.25 -7.76
N SER A 36 -9.20 -0.08 -7.70
CA SER A 36 -9.28 -0.86 -6.46
C SER A 36 -8.04 -0.67 -5.58
N VAL A 37 -6.88 -0.36 -6.17
CA VAL A 37 -5.65 -0.05 -5.42
C VAL A 37 -5.79 1.28 -4.68
N VAL A 38 -6.33 2.31 -5.34
CA VAL A 38 -6.60 3.62 -4.73
C VAL A 38 -7.64 3.47 -3.63
N ARG A 39 -8.71 2.69 -3.87
CA ARG A 39 -9.75 2.40 -2.87
C ARG A 39 -9.16 1.74 -1.62
N ARG A 40 -8.27 0.76 -1.79
CA ARG A 40 -7.56 0.12 -0.67
C ARG A 40 -6.72 1.11 0.13
N TRP A 41 -6.00 2.02 -0.51
CA TRP A 41 -5.19 3.03 0.19
C TRP A 41 -6.06 4.01 0.97
N VAL A 42 -7.15 4.49 0.37
CA VAL A 42 -8.11 5.36 1.06
C VAL A 42 -8.74 4.65 2.25
N ASN A 43 -9.12 3.39 2.11
CA ASN A 43 -9.69 2.62 3.22
C ASN A 43 -8.66 2.38 4.33
N ALA A 44 -7.44 1.97 3.99
CA ALA A 44 -6.37 1.80 4.97
C ALA A 44 -6.06 3.12 5.71
N PHE A 45 -6.11 4.25 5.00
CA PHE A 45 -5.98 5.57 5.60
C PHE A 45 -7.14 5.92 6.54
N LYS A 46 -8.37 5.56 6.20
CA LYS A 46 -9.53 5.78 7.09
C LYS A 46 -9.45 4.96 8.38
N ILE A 47 -8.88 3.75 8.33
CA ILE A 47 -8.81 2.85 9.49
C ILE A 47 -7.59 3.15 10.36
N GLN A 48 -6.42 3.37 9.76
CA GLN A 48 -5.12 3.45 10.47
C GLN A 48 -4.34 4.74 10.15
N GLY A 49 -4.92 5.69 9.42
CA GLY A 49 -4.25 6.92 9.03
C GLY A 49 -3.01 6.69 8.17
N TYR A 50 -1.95 7.44 8.45
CA TYR A 50 -0.69 7.33 7.74
C TYR A 50 -0.02 5.95 7.90
N ASP A 51 -0.20 5.31 9.05
CA ASP A 51 0.42 4.00 9.32
C ASP A 51 -0.19 2.89 8.46
N GLY A 52 -1.48 2.97 8.13
CA GLY A 52 -2.14 2.06 7.19
C GLY A 52 -1.58 2.10 5.76
N LEU A 53 -0.90 3.19 5.38
CA LEU A 53 -0.24 3.32 4.09
C LEU A 53 1.18 2.76 4.11
N LYS A 54 1.77 2.58 5.30
CA LYS A 54 3.12 2.01 5.43
C LYS A 54 3.14 0.62 4.84
N VAL A 55 4.16 0.39 4.01
CA VAL A 55 4.48 -0.95 3.56
C VAL A 55 5.07 -1.67 4.76
N SER A 56 4.26 -2.45 5.47
CA SER A 56 4.77 -3.40 6.44
C SER A 56 5.53 -4.48 5.66
N ARG A 57 6.86 -4.33 5.57
CA ARG A 57 7.76 -5.39 5.12
C ARG A 57 7.73 -6.49 6.18
N LYS A 58 6.63 -7.23 6.29
CA LYS A 58 6.68 -8.56 6.91
C LYS A 58 7.41 -9.46 5.91
N ASN A 59 8.73 -9.29 5.83
CA ASN A 59 9.61 -10.33 5.34
C ASN A 59 9.34 -11.53 6.25
N LYS A 60 8.47 -12.44 5.82
CA LYS A 60 8.56 -13.82 6.27
C LYS A 60 9.87 -14.35 5.71
N LYS A 61 11.01 -13.94 6.28
CA LYS A 61 12.21 -14.77 6.20
C LYS A 61 11.81 -16.01 6.99
N TYR A 62 11.39 -17.02 6.25
CA TYR A 62 11.35 -18.39 6.75
C TYR A 62 12.77 -18.66 7.23
N SER A 63 13.00 -18.60 8.54
CA SER A 63 14.26 -19.04 9.11
C SER A 63 14.35 -20.54 8.80
N LEU A 64 15.08 -20.89 7.74
CA LEU A 64 15.52 -22.24 7.41
C LEU A 64 16.57 -22.74 8.42
N ASP A 65 16.42 -22.37 9.69
CA ASP A 65 17.35 -22.72 10.75
C ASP A 65 16.56 -23.49 11.81
N PHE A 66 16.16 -24.71 11.44
CA PHE A 66 15.85 -25.70 12.46
C PHE A 66 16.16 -27.10 11.94
N LYS A 67 17.21 -27.68 12.53
CA LYS A 67 17.66 -29.09 12.48
C LYS A 67 18.54 -29.54 11.32
N LEU A 68 19.79 -29.07 11.36
CA LEU A 68 20.98 -29.91 11.14
C LEU A 68 21.37 -30.61 12.45
N THR A 69 20.56 -31.54 12.94
CA THR A 69 21.03 -32.56 13.92
C THR A 69 20.06 -33.72 13.89
N CYS A 70 20.49 -34.87 13.38
CA CYS A 70 20.53 -36.11 14.15
C CYS A 70 21.45 -37.09 13.42
N THR A 71 22.50 -37.45 14.14
CA THR A 71 23.53 -38.45 13.92
C THR A 71 22.97 -39.84 13.65
#